data_AF-A0A6I9P4F0-F1
#
_entry.id   AF-A0A6I9P4F0-F1
#
_cell.length_a   1.000
_cell.length_b   1.000
_cell.length_c   1.000
_cell.angle_alpha   90.00
_cell.angle_beta   90.00
_cell.angle_gamma   90.00
#
_symmetry.space_group_name_H-M   'P 1'
#
loop_
_entity.id
_entity.type
_entity.pdbx_description
1 polymer ?
#
loop_
_entity_poly.entity_id
_entity_poly.type
_entity_poly.pdbx_seq_one_letter_code
_entity_poly.pdbx_strand_id
1 'polypeptide(L)'
;MCLLRCVLLLLTYFQDERHPYRAEYSNCVNKLEKDLVSKYKSQFENLFKAEAPTWETHGNLMTERQVSHWFLQCLREQSLLLEIIFLYYAYFEMSPSDLLSFTKMFKEQGFGLRQTNRHLVDKSMDALVDRIGYFSSLILVEGMDIDFLHKCALEECTEQHQFSSAADVIKGMDQLLLTFGDIPHHGPVLLAWVLLRHTLRPEESSPVIRRIGNTALQLEVFKYISTMLKGLGVSGNNVRGHTKINQSDSNLSTMGQTKELSKDLRDQTVDLHKAGTGYKTIREQL
;
A
#
# COMPACT_ATOMS: atom_id res chain seq x y z
N MET A 1 -14.58 -11.33 3.86
CA MET A 1 -13.23 -11.84 4.22
C MET A 1 -12.76 -13.06 3.46
N CYS A 2 -13.40 -14.24 3.55
CA CYS A 2 -12.88 -15.46 2.88
C CYS A 2 -12.74 -15.28 1.36
N LEU A 3 -13.72 -14.66 0.71
CA LEU A 3 -13.67 -14.38 -0.74
C LEU A 3 -12.48 -13.48 -1.12
N LEU A 4 -12.22 -12.42 -0.34
CA LEU A 4 -11.06 -11.55 -0.57
C LEU A 4 -9.74 -12.30 -0.38
N ARG A 5 -9.66 -13.18 0.63
CA ARG A 5 -8.49 -14.05 0.81
C ARG A 5 -8.29 -15.00 -0.37
N CYS A 6 -9.36 -15.53 -0.95
CA CYS A 6 -9.25 -16.34 -2.17
C CYS A 6 -8.67 -15.53 -3.33
N VAL A 7 -9.10 -14.27 -3.51
CA VAL A 7 -8.55 -13.39 -4.56
C VAL A 7 -7.08 -13.08 -4.31
N LEU A 8 -6.70 -12.81 -3.06
CA LEU A 8 -5.30 -12.62 -2.67
C LEU A 8 -4.44 -13.83 -3.03
N LEU A 9 -4.92 -15.06 -2.73
CA LEU A 9 -4.23 -16.29 -3.11
C LEU A 9 -4.09 -16.45 -4.62
N LEU A 10 -5.14 -16.14 -5.39
CA LEU A 10 -5.07 -16.17 -6.86
C LEU A 10 -3.94 -15.26 -7.37
N LEU A 11 -3.89 -14.01 -6.90
CA LEU A 11 -2.85 -13.05 -7.29
C LEU A 11 -1.45 -13.40 -6.75
N THR A 12 -1.36 -14.16 -5.66
CA THR A 12 -0.06 -14.60 -5.13
C THR A 12 0.57 -15.69 -6.00
N TYR A 13 -0.25 -16.61 -6.53
CA TYR A 13 0.24 -17.86 -7.12
C TYR A 13 0.02 -17.97 -8.63
N PHE A 14 -0.64 -17.00 -9.29
CA PHE A 14 -0.92 -17.10 -10.74
C PHE A 14 0.33 -17.17 -11.62
N GLN A 15 1.48 -16.69 -11.14
CA GLN A 15 2.78 -16.79 -11.81
C GLN A 15 3.73 -17.82 -11.16
N ASP A 16 3.29 -18.54 -10.12
CA ASP A 16 4.15 -19.51 -9.45
C ASP A 16 4.29 -20.78 -10.29
N GLU A 17 5.49 -20.99 -10.83
CA GLU A 17 5.82 -22.15 -11.67
C GLU A 17 5.77 -23.48 -10.92
N ARG A 18 5.89 -23.45 -9.59
CA ARG A 18 5.87 -24.65 -8.74
C ARG A 18 4.44 -25.03 -8.36
N HIS A 19 3.45 -24.17 -8.58
CA HIS A 19 2.10 -24.40 -8.14
C HIS A 19 1.36 -25.35 -9.11
N PRO A 20 0.81 -26.50 -8.64
CA PRO A 20 0.15 -27.48 -9.49
C PRO A 20 -1.02 -26.92 -10.32
N TYR A 21 -1.69 -25.89 -9.80
CA TYR A 21 -2.83 -25.24 -10.44
C TYR A 21 -2.51 -23.85 -11.04
N ARG A 22 -1.25 -23.60 -11.42
CA ARG A 22 -0.82 -22.31 -11.99
C ARG A 22 -1.69 -21.89 -13.18
N ALA A 23 -1.99 -22.83 -14.09
CA ALA A 23 -2.74 -22.54 -15.31
C ALA A 23 -4.17 -22.06 -14.98
N GLU A 24 -4.81 -22.69 -14.01
CA GLU A 24 -6.15 -22.33 -13.51
C GLU A 24 -6.12 -20.95 -12.83
N TYR A 25 -5.11 -20.68 -11.99
CA TYR A 25 -4.97 -19.38 -11.34
C TYR A 25 -4.73 -18.26 -12.35
N SER A 26 -3.85 -18.46 -13.33
CA SER A 26 -3.62 -17.50 -14.42
C SER A 26 -4.90 -17.23 -15.21
N ASN A 27 -5.65 -18.27 -15.56
CA ASN A 27 -6.94 -18.14 -16.25
C ASN A 27 -7.96 -17.34 -15.41
N CYS A 28 -8.02 -17.59 -14.10
CA CYS A 28 -8.86 -16.82 -13.19
C CYS A 28 -8.47 -15.34 -13.12
N VAL A 29 -7.18 -15.03 -12.97
CA VAL A 29 -6.70 -13.64 -12.91
C VAL A 29 -7.01 -12.90 -14.21
N ASN A 30 -6.75 -13.50 -15.37
CA ASN A 30 -7.06 -12.89 -16.69
C ASN A 30 -8.55 -12.58 -16.87
N LYS A 31 -9.45 -13.34 -16.23
CA LYS A 31 -10.89 -13.08 -16.26
C LYS A 31 -11.32 -11.97 -15.29
N LEU A 32 -10.63 -11.87 -14.14
CA LEU A 32 -10.92 -10.88 -13.11
C LEU A 32 -10.36 -9.49 -13.44
N GLU A 33 -9.25 -9.44 -14.18
CA GLU A 33 -8.43 -8.26 -14.45
C GLU A 33 -9.24 -7.00 -14.80
N LYS A 34 -10.19 -7.10 -15.74
CA LYS A 34 -10.84 -5.92 -16.34
C LYS A 34 -11.55 -5.00 -15.35
N ASP A 35 -12.07 -5.52 -14.25
CA ASP A 35 -12.86 -4.73 -13.29
C ASP A 35 -12.38 -4.87 -11.84
N LEU A 36 -11.31 -5.63 -11.58
CA LEU A 36 -10.95 -5.99 -10.20
C LEU A 36 -10.67 -4.74 -9.37
N VAL A 37 -9.77 -3.89 -9.87
CA VAL A 37 -9.35 -2.69 -9.14
C VAL A 37 -10.49 -1.70 -8.98
N SER A 38 -11.27 -1.44 -10.04
CA SER A 38 -12.36 -0.47 -9.99
C SER A 38 -13.44 -0.88 -8.98
N LYS A 39 -13.79 -2.18 -8.93
CA LYS A 39 -14.75 -2.73 -7.96
C LYS A 39 -14.20 -2.68 -6.54
N TYR A 40 -12.95 -3.06 -6.31
CA TYR A 40 -12.36 -3.09 -4.96
C TYR A 40 -12.10 -1.69 -4.41
N LYS A 41 -11.77 -0.76 -5.29
CA LYS A 41 -11.70 0.66 -4.98
C LYS A 41 -13.05 1.22 -4.55
N SER A 42 -14.13 0.91 -5.28
CA SER A 42 -15.49 1.31 -4.89
C SER A 42 -15.92 0.66 -3.56
N GLN A 43 -15.63 -0.62 -3.37
CA GLN A 43 -15.91 -1.33 -2.11
C GLN A 43 -15.17 -0.68 -0.94
N PHE A 44 -13.90 -0.33 -1.13
CA PHE A 44 -13.11 0.38 -0.13
C PHE A 44 -13.71 1.75 0.23
N GLU A 45 -14.12 2.54 -0.77
CA GLU A 45 -14.82 3.81 -0.53
C GLU A 45 -16.08 3.64 0.31
N ASN A 46 -16.90 2.65 -0.05
CA ASN A 46 -18.13 2.37 0.68
C ASN A 46 -17.84 1.99 2.14
N LEU A 47 -16.77 1.23 2.41
CA LEU A 47 -16.43 0.78 3.75
C LEU A 47 -16.00 1.91 4.68
N PHE A 48 -15.16 2.87 4.22
CA PHE A 48 -14.72 3.94 5.10
C PHE A 48 -15.75 5.07 5.25
N LYS A 49 -16.73 5.14 4.31
CA LYS A 49 -17.86 6.07 4.36
C LYS A 49 -19.08 5.51 5.11
N ALA A 50 -19.19 4.19 5.27
CA ALA A 50 -20.33 3.53 5.90
C ALA A 50 -20.60 4.05 7.33
N GLU A 51 -21.85 4.39 7.61
CA GLU A 51 -22.31 4.74 8.95
C GLU A 51 -22.47 3.48 9.81
N ALA A 52 -22.16 3.59 11.10
CA ALA A 52 -22.32 2.48 12.02
C ALA A 52 -23.79 2.00 12.08
N PRO A 53 -24.03 0.67 12.12
CA PRO A 53 -25.38 0.16 12.28
C PRO A 53 -25.90 0.55 13.67
N THR A 54 -27.16 0.97 13.75
CA THR A 54 -27.83 1.38 14.99
C THR A 54 -28.91 0.39 15.38
N TRP A 55 -29.38 0.46 16.63
CA TRP A 55 -30.54 -0.31 17.07
C TRP A 55 -31.82 0.04 16.29
N GLU A 56 -31.94 1.29 15.82
CA GLU A 56 -33.07 1.75 14.99
C GLU A 56 -33.04 1.12 13.59
N THR A 57 -31.85 0.94 13.03
CA THR A 57 -31.68 0.44 11.66
C THR A 57 -31.59 -1.09 11.60
N HIS A 58 -31.02 -1.74 12.62
CA HIS A 58 -30.69 -3.17 12.61
C HIS A 58 -31.25 -3.95 13.81
N GLY A 59 -32.08 -3.32 14.63
CA GLY A 59 -32.79 -3.93 15.75
C GLY A 59 -31.95 -4.05 17.02
N ASN A 60 -32.59 -4.53 18.08
CA ASN A 60 -32.07 -4.50 19.46
C ASN A 60 -30.81 -5.36 19.70
N LEU A 61 -30.45 -6.24 18.76
CA LEU A 61 -29.21 -7.02 18.83
C LEU A 61 -27.97 -6.17 18.52
N MET A 62 -28.15 -4.98 17.93
CA MET A 62 -27.07 -4.07 17.59
C MET A 62 -26.57 -3.28 18.82
N THR A 63 -25.94 -4.01 19.73
CA THR A 63 -25.29 -3.44 20.93
C THR A 63 -23.99 -2.73 20.58
N GLU A 64 -23.48 -1.87 21.47
CA GLU A 64 -22.17 -1.20 21.31
C GLU A 64 -21.04 -2.19 21.00
N ARG A 65 -21.06 -3.37 21.61
CA ARG A 65 -20.09 -4.44 21.34
C ARG A 65 -20.19 -4.95 19.90
N GLN A 66 -21.39 -5.13 19.38
CA GLN A 66 -21.59 -5.56 17.98
C GLN A 66 -21.18 -4.46 17.00
N VAL A 67 -21.42 -3.20 17.35
CA VAL A 67 -21.01 -2.04 16.55
C VAL A 67 -19.47 -1.95 16.48
N SER A 68 -18.79 -2.16 17.61
CA SER A 68 -17.33 -2.27 17.66
C SER A 68 -16.80 -3.44 16.84
N HIS A 69 -17.40 -4.64 16.93
CA HIS A 69 -17.01 -5.79 16.12
C HIS A 69 -17.24 -5.59 14.62
N TRP A 70 -18.37 -4.98 14.24
CA TRP A 70 -18.65 -4.59 12.86
C TRP A 70 -17.59 -3.62 12.34
N PHE A 71 -17.25 -2.60 13.12
CA PHE A 71 -16.27 -1.62 12.70
C PHE A 71 -14.85 -2.21 12.58
N LEU A 72 -14.44 -3.08 13.52
CA LEU A 72 -13.22 -3.87 13.41
C LEU A 72 -13.20 -4.68 12.10
N GLN A 73 -14.33 -5.26 11.73
CA GLN A 73 -14.49 -6.01 10.50
C GLN A 73 -14.33 -5.11 9.26
N CYS A 74 -14.89 -3.90 9.27
CA CYS A 74 -14.67 -2.92 8.21
C CYS A 74 -13.19 -2.59 8.03
N LEU A 75 -12.45 -2.36 9.13
CA LEU A 75 -11.01 -2.08 9.05
C LEU A 75 -10.20 -3.27 8.50
N ARG A 76 -10.55 -4.50 8.91
CA ARG A 76 -9.94 -5.73 8.36
C ARG A 76 -10.19 -5.86 6.87
N GLU A 77 -11.40 -5.54 6.42
CA GLU A 77 -11.77 -5.61 5.02
C GLU A 77 -11.07 -4.53 4.20
N GLN A 78 -11.03 -3.28 4.70
CA GLN A 78 -10.26 -2.18 4.11
C GLN A 78 -8.79 -2.56 3.92
N SER A 79 -8.15 -3.10 4.97
CA SER A 79 -6.74 -3.52 4.90
C SER A 79 -6.52 -4.61 3.84
N LEU A 80 -7.41 -5.60 3.76
CA LEU A 80 -7.26 -6.72 2.82
C LEU A 80 -7.54 -6.30 1.37
N LEU A 81 -8.47 -5.38 1.14
CA LEU A 81 -8.71 -4.80 -0.18
C LEU A 81 -7.48 -4.04 -0.68
N LEU A 82 -6.85 -3.22 0.17
CA LEU A 82 -5.64 -2.50 -0.19
C LEU A 82 -4.47 -3.43 -0.45
N GLU A 83 -4.31 -4.51 0.32
CA GLU A 83 -3.29 -5.53 0.08
C GLU A 83 -3.46 -6.20 -1.29
N ILE A 84 -4.70 -6.52 -1.67
CA ILE A 84 -5.00 -7.08 -2.99
C ILE A 84 -4.70 -6.07 -4.11
N ILE A 85 -5.10 -4.80 -3.92
CA ILE A 85 -4.83 -3.73 -4.90
C ILE A 85 -3.32 -3.51 -5.05
N PHE A 86 -2.58 -3.49 -3.95
CA PHE A 86 -1.12 -3.39 -3.97
C PHE A 86 -0.49 -4.56 -4.74
N LEU A 87 -0.88 -5.80 -4.42
CA LEU A 87 -0.35 -6.97 -5.10
C LEU A 87 -0.70 -6.98 -6.59
N TYR A 88 -1.89 -6.53 -6.96
CA TYR A 88 -2.26 -6.34 -8.37
C TYR A 88 -1.28 -5.38 -9.07
N TYR A 89 -1.05 -4.20 -8.51
CA TYR A 89 -0.14 -3.21 -9.12
C TYR A 89 1.34 -3.58 -9.04
N ALA A 90 1.73 -4.56 -8.22
CA ALA A 90 3.05 -5.16 -8.28
C ALA A 90 3.29 -6.01 -9.54
N TYR A 91 2.22 -6.45 -10.22
CA TYR A 91 2.29 -7.23 -11.46
C TYR A 91 1.85 -6.46 -12.71
N PHE A 92 0.99 -5.47 -12.55
CA PHE A 92 0.38 -4.72 -13.64
C PHE A 92 0.68 -3.23 -13.49
N GLU A 93 1.00 -2.57 -14.60
CA GLU A 93 1.29 -1.13 -14.61
C GLU A 93 0.05 -0.31 -14.20
N MET A 94 0.22 0.62 -13.26
CA MET A 94 -0.83 1.56 -12.87
C MET A 94 -0.84 2.76 -13.79
N SER A 95 -1.98 3.07 -14.41
CA SER A 95 -2.12 4.27 -15.25
C SER A 95 -1.96 5.58 -14.44
N PRO A 96 -1.51 6.69 -15.05
CA PRO A 96 -1.36 7.96 -14.33
C PRO A 96 -2.70 8.49 -13.77
N SER A 97 -3.79 8.26 -14.51
CA SER A 97 -5.14 8.61 -14.08
C SER A 97 -5.58 7.85 -12.83
N ASP A 98 -5.25 6.56 -12.75
CA ASP A 98 -5.57 5.75 -11.58
C ASP A 98 -4.76 6.20 -10.36
N LEU A 99 -3.47 6.49 -10.53
CA LEU A 99 -2.63 7.01 -9.46
C LEU A 99 -3.21 8.30 -8.87
N LEU A 100 -3.60 9.27 -9.72
CA LEU A 100 -4.23 10.50 -9.27
C LEU A 100 -5.55 10.24 -8.54
N SER A 101 -6.33 9.28 -9.03
CA SER A 101 -7.61 8.92 -8.43
C SER A 101 -7.44 8.24 -7.05
N PHE A 102 -6.47 7.33 -6.91
CA PHE A 102 -6.09 6.76 -5.61
C PHE A 102 -5.55 7.83 -4.65
N THR A 103 -4.73 8.75 -5.14
CA THR A 103 -4.18 9.83 -4.31
C THR A 103 -5.30 10.70 -3.74
N LYS A 104 -6.35 11.01 -4.52
CA LYS A 104 -7.52 11.76 -4.04
C LYS A 104 -8.27 11.00 -2.95
N MET A 105 -8.50 9.71 -3.18
CA MET A 105 -9.18 8.84 -2.23
C MET A 105 -8.43 8.70 -0.91
N PHE A 106 -7.13 8.39 -0.96
CA PHE A 106 -6.33 8.21 0.26
C PHE A 106 -6.19 9.51 1.03
N LYS A 107 -6.18 10.67 0.34
CA LYS A 107 -6.28 11.97 0.99
C LYS A 107 -7.63 12.18 1.68
N GLU A 108 -8.74 11.82 1.03
CA GLU A 108 -10.09 11.92 1.62
C GLU A 108 -10.16 11.08 2.91
N GLN A 109 -9.72 9.83 2.83
CA GLN A 109 -9.66 8.88 3.95
C GLN A 109 -8.55 9.21 4.97
N GLY A 110 -7.64 10.13 4.66
CA GLY A 110 -6.50 10.48 5.51
C GLY A 110 -5.61 9.30 5.85
N PHE A 111 -5.33 8.42 4.87
CA PHE A 111 -4.47 7.24 5.06
C PHE A 111 -4.93 6.35 6.23
N GLY A 112 -6.24 6.12 6.33
CA GLY A 112 -6.87 5.34 7.39
C GLY A 112 -7.23 6.12 8.66
N LEU A 113 -6.66 7.31 8.88
CA LEU A 113 -6.89 8.10 10.10
C LEU A 113 -8.27 8.77 10.15
N ARG A 114 -8.89 9.03 8.98
CA ARG A 114 -10.25 9.58 8.88
C ARG A 114 -11.23 8.45 8.57
N GLN A 115 -11.95 8.04 9.61
CA GLN A 115 -13.01 7.03 9.53
C GLN A 115 -14.33 7.70 9.96
N THR A 116 -15.44 7.44 9.25
CA THR A 116 -16.77 7.93 9.66
C THR A 116 -17.06 7.60 11.12
N ASN A 117 -16.70 6.38 11.54
CA ASN A 117 -16.93 5.89 12.90
C ASN A 117 -15.67 5.95 13.78
N ARG A 118 -14.84 7.00 13.64
CA ARG A 118 -13.56 7.16 14.38
C ARG A 118 -13.70 7.02 15.90
N HIS A 119 -14.86 7.36 16.46
CA HIS A 119 -15.17 7.25 17.88
C HIS A 119 -15.24 5.78 18.37
N LEU A 120 -15.42 4.81 17.45
CA LEU A 120 -15.40 3.37 17.75
C LEU A 120 -14.00 2.78 17.73
N VAL A 121 -12.99 3.51 17.23
CA VAL A 121 -11.60 3.03 17.20
C VAL A 121 -11.07 2.98 18.63
N ASP A 122 -10.68 1.79 19.07
CA ASP A 122 -9.91 1.58 20.29
C ASP A 122 -8.46 1.20 19.97
N LYS A 123 -7.63 1.09 21.02
CA LYS A 123 -6.20 0.77 20.89
C LYS A 123 -5.93 -0.58 20.20
N SER A 124 -6.87 -1.53 20.24
CA SER A 124 -6.71 -2.82 19.58
C SER A 124 -6.79 -2.70 18.06
N MET A 125 -7.37 -1.61 17.55
CA MET A 125 -7.57 -1.35 16.12
C MET A 125 -6.46 -0.49 15.52
N ASP A 126 -5.61 0.14 16.32
CA ASP A 126 -4.53 1.04 15.86
C ASP A 126 -3.63 0.36 14.82
N ALA A 127 -3.29 -0.91 15.03
CA ALA A 127 -2.46 -1.68 14.09
C ALA A 127 -3.13 -1.87 12.71
N LEU A 128 -4.47 -1.95 12.64
CA LEU A 128 -5.18 -2.04 11.37
C LEU A 128 -5.25 -0.69 10.67
N VAL A 129 -5.46 0.40 11.42
CA VAL A 129 -5.43 1.76 10.89
C VAL A 129 -4.06 2.07 10.30
N ASP A 130 -3.00 1.73 11.03
CA ASP A 130 -1.61 1.86 10.60
C ASP A 130 -1.33 1.03 9.34
N ARG A 131 -1.83 -0.22 9.29
CA ARG A 131 -1.75 -1.10 8.10
C ARG A 131 -2.47 -0.54 6.87
N ILE A 132 -3.63 0.10 7.06
CA ILE A 132 -4.34 0.81 5.98
C ILE A 132 -3.45 1.95 5.44
N GLY A 133 -2.91 2.78 6.33
CA GLY A 133 -2.01 3.87 5.95
C GLY A 133 -0.75 3.39 5.23
N TYR A 134 -0.18 2.27 5.67
CA TYR A 134 0.96 1.62 5.00
C TYR A 134 0.63 1.20 3.57
N PHE A 135 -0.45 0.43 3.35
CA PHE A 135 -0.80 0.03 2.00
C PHE A 135 -1.20 1.21 1.12
N SER A 136 -1.88 2.24 1.66
CA SER A 136 -2.14 3.47 0.91
C SER A 136 -0.84 4.13 0.43
N SER A 137 0.19 4.20 1.27
CA SER A 137 1.51 4.71 0.86
C SER A 137 2.16 3.81 -0.19
N LEU A 138 2.14 2.49 0.00
CA LEU A 138 2.80 1.54 -0.90
C LEU A 138 2.15 1.54 -2.29
N ILE A 139 0.82 1.55 -2.38
CA ILE A 139 0.11 1.61 -3.66
C ILE A 139 0.51 2.85 -4.45
N LEU A 140 0.64 4.01 -3.79
CA LEU A 140 1.04 5.24 -4.48
C LEU A 140 2.50 5.21 -4.93
N VAL A 141 3.41 4.66 -4.12
CA VAL A 141 4.82 4.52 -4.49
C VAL A 141 4.99 3.52 -5.64
N GLU A 142 4.30 2.38 -5.57
CA GLU A 142 4.30 1.36 -6.62
C GLU A 142 3.77 1.94 -7.94
N GLY A 143 2.66 2.67 -7.90
CA GLY A 143 2.08 3.29 -9.09
C GLY A 143 2.90 4.44 -9.70
N MET A 144 3.93 4.95 -9.00
CA MET A 144 4.90 5.88 -9.58
C MET A 144 5.99 5.16 -10.39
N ASP A 145 6.09 3.83 -10.27
CA ASP A 145 7.03 2.95 -10.99
C ASP A 145 8.47 3.49 -11.04
N ILE A 146 9.00 3.80 -9.85
CA ILE A 146 10.34 4.37 -9.69
C ILE A 146 11.43 3.42 -10.22
N ASP A 147 11.19 2.11 -10.23
CA ASP A 147 12.12 1.13 -10.74
C ASP A 147 12.23 1.18 -12.27
N PHE A 148 11.09 1.22 -12.97
CA PHE A 148 11.10 1.42 -14.42
C PHE A 148 11.65 2.80 -14.78
N LEU A 149 11.26 3.84 -14.05
CA LEU A 149 11.82 5.19 -14.23
C LEU A 149 13.34 5.20 -14.10
N HIS A 150 13.89 4.48 -13.12
CA HIS A 150 15.33 4.40 -12.95
C HIS A 150 16.00 3.71 -14.14
N LYS A 151 15.40 2.62 -14.64
CA LYS A 151 15.87 1.96 -15.86
C LYS A 151 15.86 2.93 -17.04
N CYS A 152 14.77 3.67 -17.24
CA CYS A 152 14.68 4.69 -18.28
C CYS A 152 15.75 5.77 -18.13
N ALA A 153 16.07 6.20 -16.91
CA ALA A 153 17.10 7.20 -16.66
C ALA A 153 18.52 6.70 -16.98
N LEU A 154 18.82 5.42 -16.76
CA LEU A 154 20.09 4.81 -17.13
C LEU A 154 20.26 4.63 -18.63
N GLU A 155 19.16 4.35 -19.33
CA GLU A 155 19.11 4.15 -20.78
C GLU A 155 18.83 5.45 -21.57
N GLU A 156 18.77 6.60 -20.88
CA GLU A 156 18.45 7.91 -21.44
C GLU A 156 17.11 7.96 -22.20
N CYS A 157 16.14 7.11 -21.81
CA CYS A 157 14.84 6.96 -22.46
C CYS A 157 13.65 7.34 -21.55
N THR A 158 13.82 8.40 -20.75
CA THR A 158 12.80 8.88 -19.79
C THR A 158 11.44 9.17 -20.42
N GLU A 159 11.38 9.48 -21.71
CA GLU A 159 10.15 9.67 -22.49
C GLU A 159 9.25 8.43 -22.56
N GLN A 160 9.79 7.23 -22.34
CA GLN A 160 9.02 5.98 -22.30
C GLN A 160 8.21 5.82 -21.02
N HIS A 161 8.59 6.53 -19.96
CA HIS A 161 7.87 6.48 -18.70
C HIS A 161 6.47 7.09 -18.85
N GLN A 162 5.45 6.42 -18.32
CA GLN A 162 4.04 6.82 -18.47
C GLN A 162 3.72 8.26 -18.02
N PHE A 163 4.49 8.82 -17.08
CA PHE A 163 4.30 10.21 -16.63
C PHE A 163 4.91 11.26 -17.57
N SER A 164 5.76 10.88 -18.52
CA SER A 164 6.41 11.83 -19.44
C SER A 164 5.42 12.56 -20.34
N SER A 165 4.36 11.87 -20.75
CA SER A 165 3.26 12.41 -21.57
C SER A 165 2.05 12.91 -20.76
N ALA A 166 2.02 12.70 -19.43
CA ALA A 166 0.86 12.94 -18.58
C ALA A 166 0.88 14.30 -17.86
N ALA A 167 1.08 15.40 -18.59
CA ALA A 167 1.27 16.74 -18.01
C ALA A 167 0.12 17.22 -17.10
N ASP A 168 -1.13 16.95 -17.47
CA ASP A 168 -2.31 17.33 -16.68
C ASP A 168 -2.38 16.55 -15.36
N VAL A 169 -2.04 15.26 -15.39
CA VAL A 169 -1.97 14.40 -14.20
C VAL A 169 -0.86 14.87 -13.29
N ILE A 170 0.32 15.18 -13.82
CA ILE A 170 1.44 15.73 -13.06
C ILE A 170 1.02 17.00 -12.32
N LYS A 171 0.37 17.95 -13.02
CA LYS A 171 -0.11 19.19 -12.41
C LYS A 171 -1.14 18.91 -11.32
N GLY A 172 -2.06 17.97 -11.55
CA GLY A 172 -3.05 17.55 -10.56
C GLY A 172 -2.40 16.93 -9.31
N MET A 173 -1.41 16.06 -9.51
CA MET A 173 -0.64 15.42 -8.45
C MET A 173 0.16 16.42 -7.63
N ASP A 174 0.86 17.37 -8.26
CA ASP A 174 1.59 18.43 -7.56
C ASP A 174 0.69 19.22 -6.60
N GLN A 175 -0.46 19.68 -7.09
CA GLN A 175 -1.41 20.44 -6.27
C GLN A 175 -1.97 19.60 -5.13
N LEU A 176 -2.18 18.31 -5.37
CA LEU A 176 -2.71 17.39 -4.38
C LEU A 176 -1.68 17.07 -3.29
N LEU A 177 -0.45 16.73 -3.68
CA LEU A 177 0.63 16.37 -2.77
C LEU A 177 1.14 17.56 -1.95
N LEU A 178 1.01 18.80 -2.45
CA LEU A 178 1.24 20.00 -1.64
C LEU A 178 0.34 20.10 -0.39
N THR A 179 -0.82 19.45 -0.43
CA THR A 179 -1.77 19.44 0.71
C THR A 179 -1.51 18.29 1.68
N PHE A 180 -0.55 17.41 1.39
CA PHE A 180 -0.15 16.37 2.33
C PHE A 180 0.60 17.05 3.49
N GLY A 181 0.16 16.71 4.71
CA GLY A 181 0.62 17.33 5.94
C GLY A 181 1.44 16.38 6.80
N ASP A 182 1.16 16.41 8.09
CA ASP A 182 1.86 15.81 9.23
C ASP A 182 1.63 14.30 9.45
N ILE A 183 1.07 13.60 8.46
CA ILE A 183 0.88 12.14 8.54
C ILE A 183 2.18 11.44 8.09
N PRO A 184 2.80 10.57 8.92
CA PRO A 184 4.05 9.89 8.56
C PRO A 184 3.96 9.07 7.26
N HIS A 185 2.81 8.45 6.99
CA HIS A 185 2.54 7.71 5.75
C HIS A 185 2.69 8.56 4.48
N HIS A 186 2.62 9.89 4.56
CA HIS A 186 2.86 10.76 3.41
C HIS A 186 4.33 10.78 2.99
N GLY A 187 5.27 10.61 3.92
CA GLY A 187 6.70 10.80 3.70
C GLY A 187 7.24 10.04 2.47
N PRO A 188 7.05 8.70 2.38
CA PRO A 188 7.52 7.92 1.24
C PRO A 188 6.89 8.35 -0.08
N VAL A 189 5.59 8.67 -0.09
CA VAL A 189 4.86 9.13 -1.28
C VAL A 189 5.44 10.44 -1.80
N LEU A 190 5.66 11.40 -0.89
CA LEU A 190 6.22 12.72 -1.24
C LEU A 190 7.66 12.60 -1.75
N LEU A 191 8.47 11.74 -1.13
CA LEU A 191 9.84 11.49 -1.56
C LEU A 191 9.89 10.83 -2.95
N ALA A 192 9.09 9.78 -3.16
CA ALA A 192 8.99 9.10 -4.46
C ALA A 192 8.54 10.07 -5.57
N TRP A 193 7.57 10.95 -5.29
CA TRP A 193 7.13 11.94 -6.26
C TRP A 193 8.23 12.96 -6.61
N VAL A 194 9.00 13.41 -5.62
CA VAL A 194 10.13 14.33 -5.86
C VAL A 194 11.19 13.67 -6.74
N LEU A 195 11.51 12.40 -6.48
CA LEU A 195 12.42 11.62 -7.32
C LEU A 195 11.88 11.52 -8.74
N LEU A 196 10.62 11.14 -8.91
CA LEU A 196 9.97 11.06 -10.21
C LEU A 196 10.09 12.36 -10.99
N ARG A 197 9.75 13.48 -10.36
CA ARG A 197 9.79 14.80 -10.98
C ARG A 197 11.20 15.25 -11.34
N HIS A 198 12.17 15.00 -10.48
CA HIS A 198 13.56 15.38 -10.73
C HIS A 198 14.18 14.56 -11.86
N THR A 199 13.84 13.27 -11.95
CA THR A 199 14.35 12.39 -13.01
C THR A 199 13.71 12.69 -14.37
N LEU A 200 12.40 12.95 -14.43
CA LEU A 200 11.73 13.25 -15.69
C LEU A 200 12.04 14.66 -16.23
N ARG A 201 12.21 15.64 -15.34
CA ARG A 201 12.38 17.05 -15.73
C ARG A 201 13.35 17.77 -14.78
N PRO A 202 14.66 17.49 -14.86
CA PRO A 202 15.66 18.08 -13.97
C PRO A 202 15.77 19.60 -14.11
N GLU A 203 15.50 20.14 -15.31
CA GLU A 203 15.55 21.58 -15.59
C GLU A 203 14.36 22.35 -15.00
N GLU A 204 13.23 21.67 -14.75
CA GLU A 204 12.05 22.26 -14.11
C GLU A 204 12.15 22.16 -12.58
N SER A 205 13.14 22.83 -11.98
CA SER A 205 13.23 23.02 -10.53
C SER A 205 12.07 23.92 -10.03
N SER A 206 10.88 23.35 -9.90
CA SER A 206 9.72 24.06 -9.41
C SER A 206 9.79 24.25 -7.89
N PRO A 207 9.47 25.45 -7.36
CA PRO A 207 9.41 25.68 -5.91
C PRO A 207 8.40 24.75 -5.22
N VAL A 208 7.42 24.24 -5.97
CA VAL A 208 6.45 23.23 -5.52
C VAL A 208 7.17 21.94 -5.14
N ILE A 209 8.02 21.40 -6.03
CA ILE A 209 8.72 20.14 -5.81
C ILE A 209 9.69 20.25 -4.63
N ARG A 210 10.39 21.38 -4.51
CA ARG A 210 11.24 21.64 -3.34
C ARG A 210 10.45 21.65 -2.04
N ARG A 211 9.25 22.25 -2.03
CA ARG A 211 8.38 22.26 -0.85
C ARG A 211 7.91 20.86 -0.49
N ILE A 212 7.50 20.05 -1.46
CA ILE A 212 7.12 18.65 -1.27
C ILE A 212 8.29 17.86 -0.65
N GLY A 213 9.50 18.02 -1.20
CA GLY A 213 10.71 17.37 -0.67
C GLY A 213 11.02 17.78 0.76
N ASN A 214 10.92 19.07 1.09
CA ASN A 214 11.11 19.55 2.47
C ASN A 214 10.08 18.94 3.43
N THR A 215 8.81 18.83 3.03
CA THR A 215 7.79 18.16 3.84
C THR A 215 8.14 16.69 4.08
N ALA A 216 8.60 15.96 3.04
CA ALA A 216 9.02 14.57 3.19
C ALA A 216 10.16 14.41 4.22
N LEU A 217 11.14 15.32 4.21
CA LEU A 217 12.24 15.34 5.17
C LEU A 217 11.76 15.68 6.60
N GLN A 218 10.84 16.63 6.74
CA GLN A 218 10.23 16.98 8.03
C GLN A 218 9.45 15.83 8.65
N LEU A 219 8.88 14.95 7.82
CA LEU A 219 8.21 13.71 8.25
C LEU A 219 9.20 12.58 8.62
N GLU A 220 10.50 12.87 8.69
CA GLU A 220 11.55 11.89 9.00
C GLU A 220 11.49 10.65 8.09
N VAL A 221 11.19 10.83 6.80
CA VAL A 221 10.88 9.74 5.84
C VAL A 221 11.85 8.55 5.89
N PHE A 222 13.15 8.79 6.02
CA PHE A 222 14.15 7.70 6.08
C PHE A 222 14.02 6.86 7.35
N LYS A 223 13.79 7.50 8.51
CA LYS A 223 13.56 6.80 9.78
C LYS A 223 12.25 6.02 9.73
N TYR A 224 11.21 6.63 9.14
CA TYR A 224 9.92 5.98 8.95
C TYR A 224 10.03 4.73 8.07
N ILE A 225 10.66 4.85 6.88
CA ILE A 225 10.91 3.70 5.99
C ILE A 225 11.74 2.61 6.70
N SER A 226 12.81 3.00 7.40
CA SER A 226 13.65 2.04 8.15
C SER A 226 12.84 1.29 9.22
N THR A 227 11.94 1.97 9.91
CA THR A 227 11.05 1.37 10.92
C THR A 227 10.06 0.42 10.27
N MET A 228 9.46 0.82 9.14
CA MET A 228 8.52 0.03 8.37
C MET A 228 9.13 -1.31 7.91
N LEU A 229 10.33 -1.26 7.33
CA LEU A 229 11.06 -2.46 6.91
C LEU A 229 11.33 -3.43 8.07
N LYS A 230 11.77 -2.89 9.20
CA LYS A 230 12.02 -3.71 10.40
C LYS A 230 10.73 -4.36 10.88
N GLY A 231 9.61 -3.65 10.82
CA GLY A 231 8.29 -4.19 11.16
C GLY A 231 7.87 -5.37 10.25
N LEU A 232 8.15 -5.27 8.95
CA LEU A 232 7.84 -6.32 7.98
C LEU A 232 8.68 -7.58 8.18
N GLY A 233 9.95 -7.44 8.57
CA GLY A 233 10.82 -8.57 8.93
C GLY A 233 10.45 -9.28 10.25
N VAL A 234 9.76 -8.60 11.17
CA VAL A 234 9.41 -9.15 12.50
C VAL A 234 8.00 -9.76 12.52
N SER A 235 7.06 -9.22 11.74
CA SER A 235 5.68 -9.73 11.73
C SER A 235 5.53 -11.13 11.10
N GLY A 236 6.53 -11.61 10.37
CA GLY A 236 6.61 -13.01 9.90
C GLY A 236 7.21 -14.00 10.90
N ASN A 237 7.84 -13.53 11.99
CA ASN A 237 8.73 -14.34 12.85
C ASN A 237 8.33 -14.41 14.33
N ASN A 238 7.14 -13.95 14.73
CA ASN A 238 6.71 -14.01 16.13
C ASN A 238 6.19 -15.39 16.58
N VAL A 239 6.81 -16.48 16.09
CA VAL A 239 6.82 -17.76 16.79
C VAL A 239 8.25 -18.33 16.80
N ARG A 240 8.89 -18.15 17.96
CA ARG A 240 10.09 -18.83 18.51
C ARG A 240 11.48 -18.31 18.11
N GLY A 241 12.17 -17.86 19.15
CA GLY A 241 13.44 -18.47 19.52
C GLY A 241 14.67 -17.60 19.32
N HIS A 242 15.11 -16.99 20.43
CA HIS A 242 16.50 -16.62 20.75
C HIS A 242 17.56 -16.92 19.68
N THR A 243 18.14 -15.87 19.09
CA THR A 243 19.60 -15.78 18.95
C THR A 243 20.04 -14.32 18.82
N LYS A 244 20.97 -13.93 19.69
CA LYS A 244 21.68 -12.64 19.67
C LYS A 244 22.50 -12.54 18.38
N ILE A 245 22.49 -11.39 17.70
CA ILE A 245 23.61 -10.98 16.83
C ILE A 245 23.90 -9.49 17.05
N ASN A 246 25.19 -9.22 17.20
CA ASN A 246 25.85 -8.00 17.66
C ASN A 246 25.69 -6.80 16.72
N GLN A 247 25.78 -5.61 17.32
CA GLN A 247 26.15 -4.36 16.67
C GLN A 247 27.59 -4.42 16.16
N SER A 248 27.80 -4.01 14.90
CA SER A 248 28.99 -3.25 14.49
C SER A 248 28.78 -2.67 13.08
N ASP A 249 28.94 -1.34 13.02
CA ASP A 249 29.41 -0.48 11.93
C ASP A 249 28.91 -0.65 10.48
N SER A 250 28.36 0.42 9.91
CA SER A 250 28.95 1.06 8.72
C SER A 250 28.16 2.30 8.26
N ASN A 251 28.87 3.41 8.10
CA ASN A 251 28.53 4.49 7.17
C ASN A 251 28.33 3.90 5.76
N LEU A 252 27.28 4.26 4.98
CA LEU A 252 27.31 4.26 3.51
C LEU A 252 26.00 4.77 2.84
N SER A 253 26.16 5.64 1.84
CA SER A 253 25.36 5.87 0.60
C SER A 253 23.85 5.56 0.60
N THR A 254 23.03 6.61 0.64
CA THR A 254 21.57 6.59 0.81
C THR A 254 20.73 6.40 -0.46
N MET A 255 21.32 6.15 -1.64
CA MET A 255 20.56 6.09 -2.92
C MET A 255 20.41 4.69 -3.52
N GLY A 256 21.20 3.72 -3.06
CA GLY A 256 21.08 2.30 -3.44
C GLY A 256 20.05 1.54 -2.60
N GLN A 257 19.86 1.97 -1.34
CA GLN A 257 19.03 1.24 -0.38
C GLN A 257 17.55 1.24 -0.78
N THR A 258 16.98 2.35 -1.24
CA THR A 258 15.55 2.44 -1.60
C THR A 258 15.12 1.51 -2.76
N LYS A 259 16.04 1.12 -3.65
CA LYS A 259 15.77 0.23 -4.80
C LYS A 259 15.74 -1.25 -4.41
N GLU A 260 16.72 -1.65 -3.61
CA GLU A 260 16.75 -2.97 -2.99
C GLU A 260 15.52 -3.11 -2.08
N LEU A 261 15.14 -2.04 -1.37
CA LEU A 261 13.93 -2.00 -0.53
C LEU A 261 12.62 -2.31 -1.26
N SER A 262 12.31 -1.69 -2.41
CA SER A 262 11.00 -1.89 -3.07
C SER A 262 10.89 -3.31 -3.64
N LYS A 263 11.98 -3.76 -4.28
CA LYS A 263 12.09 -5.12 -4.80
C LYS A 263 12.11 -6.15 -3.67
N ASP A 264 12.91 -5.95 -2.63
CA ASP A 264 12.95 -6.80 -1.43
C ASP A 264 11.61 -6.76 -0.69
N LEU A 265 10.86 -5.66 -0.68
CA LEU A 265 9.52 -5.60 -0.08
C LEU A 265 8.51 -6.41 -0.87
N ARG A 266 8.52 -6.31 -2.21
CA ARG A 266 7.68 -7.13 -3.08
C ARG A 266 8.09 -8.59 -2.96
N ASP A 267 9.37 -8.91 -3.09
CA ASP A 267 9.92 -10.26 -2.99
C ASP A 267 9.70 -10.84 -1.59
N GLN A 268 9.92 -10.09 -0.50
CA GLN A 268 9.64 -10.52 0.87
C GLN A 268 8.13 -10.61 1.16
N THR A 269 7.28 -9.76 0.59
CA THR A 269 5.81 -9.90 0.75
C THR A 269 5.31 -11.13 0.01
N VAL A 270 5.79 -11.35 -1.22
CA VAL A 270 5.52 -12.53 -2.04
C VAL A 270 6.10 -13.79 -1.38
N ASP A 271 7.30 -13.72 -0.80
CA ASP A 271 7.97 -14.83 -0.13
C ASP A 271 7.36 -15.12 1.25
N LEU A 272 6.94 -14.11 2.01
CA LEU A 272 6.15 -14.28 3.23
C LEU A 272 4.79 -14.88 2.91
N HIS A 273 4.17 -14.50 1.79
CA HIS A 273 2.95 -15.16 1.31
C HIS A 273 3.22 -16.60 0.88
N LYS A 274 4.30 -16.88 0.15
CA LYS A 274 4.68 -18.24 -0.27
C LYS A 274 5.09 -19.13 0.92
N ALA A 275 5.73 -18.57 1.95
CA ALA A 275 6.22 -19.28 3.13
C ALA A 275 5.17 -19.41 4.25
N GLY A 276 4.18 -18.49 4.32
CA GLY A 276 3.26 -18.33 5.45
C GLY A 276 1.90 -19.03 5.33
N THR A 277 1.53 -19.57 4.16
CA THR A 277 0.29 -20.36 3.94
C THR A 277 0.57 -21.84 3.73
N GLY A 278 1.68 -22.34 4.29
CA GLY A 278 1.86 -23.76 4.55
C GLY A 278 0.80 -24.25 5.55
N TYR A 279 -0.30 -24.80 5.03
CA TYR A 279 -1.37 -25.51 5.73
C TYR A 279 -0.97 -26.10 7.10
N LYS A 280 -1.36 -25.43 8.21
CA LYS A 280 -1.55 -26.12 9.50
C LYS A 280 -2.37 -25.43 10.61
N THR A 281 -3.14 -24.37 10.35
CA THR A 281 -4.00 -23.79 11.41
C THR A 281 -5.38 -23.33 10.92
N ILE A 282 -6.13 -24.23 10.27
CA ILE A 282 -7.59 -24.08 10.08
C ILE A 282 -8.30 -25.26 10.76
N ARG A 283 -8.03 -25.48 12.05
CA ARG A 283 -8.84 -26.42 12.86
C ARG A 283 -9.21 -25.92 14.25
N GLU A 284 -8.75 -24.75 14.68
CA GLU A 284 -9.18 -24.20 15.96
C GLU A 284 -9.72 -22.79 15.72
N GLN A 285 -11.01 -22.63 16.08
CA GLN A 285 -11.84 -21.42 16.04
C GLN A 285 -12.69 -21.25 14.76
N LEU A 286 -13.72 -22.10 14.70
CA LEU A 286 -15.09 -21.63 14.44
C LEU A 286 -15.43 -20.44 15.35
#